data_AF-A0A846XKR6-F1
#
_entry.id   AF-A0A846XKR6-F1
#
_cell.length_a   1.000
_cell.length_b   1.000
_cell.length_c   1.000
_cell.angle_alpha   90.00
_cell.angle_beta   90.00
_cell.angle_gamma   90.00
#
_symmetry.space_group_name_H-M   'P 1'
#
loop_
_entity.id
_entity.type
_entity.pdbx_description
1 polymer ?
#
loop_
_entity_poly.entity_id
_entity_poly.type
_entity_poly.pdbx_seq_one_letter_code
_entity_poly.pdbx_strand_id
1 'polypeptide(L)'
;MGELLFGFVLPIAGIAIPVGAFVWEFVFVGRKRLGWRVQMDTPVTGEAESGHAGALRQLRQTADGTERNLQDLSVVLVRIENHGATTIDATDYVAGQNGQAGLHLHFPQRRVIGMAVTELSNPGLAVCFEPDSGFGHRELPGQDIGVIDLPKVPLNRSDHYKILATLERTAGTGGYPEPAMQGVVTGGGITKTQGRSGASLLMLVLIGFLVTVIAAMAVLDIVESDAAPSGCATGRLTVVGSTAFAQVVEEAGGLYERTCPGTDIDYEFEGSERGMARVDDARGADGALLAIGDAPKGADFPDLVQRPLALSLFTVVVHPETGVIDLTVEQIRDLFLGRITNWRAVGGADLPVRVVNRYAGSGTRWNFETRLLETGQPPEPGITCNQLARGGEPGRCQTLTTGDLLGEVAGIPGAVGYSEAADAAATAGVVPLTIGGRAATRETAGEQSYPLWGVEYAYSYGDFAPGSIGASFVRFLLRDGGQDVIRRYGNLPCAELADPSRCHPYR
;
A
#
# COMPACT_ATOMS: atom_id res chain seq x y z
N MET A 1 1.63 -20.59 -24.62
CA MET A 1 0.44 -19.89 -25.16
C MET A 1 -0.59 -19.56 -24.08
N GLY A 2 -0.71 -20.36 -23.00
CA GLY A 2 -1.55 -20.05 -21.83
C GLY A 2 -1.10 -18.82 -21.04
N GLU A 3 0.17 -18.74 -20.61
CA GLU A 3 0.69 -17.63 -19.78
C GLU A 3 0.49 -16.24 -20.40
N LEU A 4 0.75 -16.07 -21.70
CA LEU A 4 0.54 -14.80 -22.41
C LEU A 4 -0.94 -14.37 -22.44
N LEU A 5 -1.86 -15.34 -22.52
CA LEU A 5 -3.30 -15.09 -22.56
C LEU A 5 -3.84 -14.75 -21.17
N PHE A 6 -3.33 -15.36 -20.10
CA PHE A 6 -3.83 -15.11 -18.75
C PHE A 6 -3.11 -13.95 -18.03
N GLY A 7 -1.79 -13.82 -18.17
CA GLY A 7 -1.00 -12.80 -17.47
C GLY A 7 -1.15 -11.37 -18.01
N PHE A 8 -1.42 -11.21 -19.31
CA PHE A 8 -1.51 -9.88 -19.94
C PHE A 8 -2.90 -9.57 -20.50
N VAL A 9 -3.54 -10.50 -21.20
CA VAL A 9 -4.82 -10.20 -21.88
C VAL A 9 -5.95 -10.00 -20.86
N LEU A 10 -5.97 -10.76 -19.76
CA LEU A 10 -7.01 -10.66 -18.74
C LEU A 10 -7.00 -9.30 -17.99
N PRO A 11 -5.87 -8.81 -17.45
CA PRO A 11 -5.83 -7.48 -16.83
C PRO A 11 -6.07 -6.34 -17.83
N ILE A 12 -5.57 -6.47 -19.07
CA ILE A 12 -5.84 -5.48 -20.13
C ILE A 12 -7.34 -5.45 -20.45
N ALA A 13 -8.00 -6.60 -20.60
CA ALA A 13 -9.44 -6.67 -20.82
C ALA A 13 -10.25 -6.11 -19.64
N GLY A 14 -9.79 -6.37 -18.40
CA GLY A 14 -10.38 -5.86 -17.16
C GLY A 14 -10.39 -4.33 -17.09
N ILE A 15 -9.44 -3.64 -17.75
CA ILE A 15 -9.38 -2.17 -17.83
C ILE A 15 -10.06 -1.64 -19.10
N ALA A 16 -9.77 -2.25 -20.25
CA ALA A 16 -10.20 -1.73 -21.55
C ALA A 16 -11.72 -1.77 -21.74
N ILE A 17 -12.39 -2.80 -21.22
CA ILE A 17 -13.85 -2.96 -21.37
C ILE A 17 -14.63 -1.90 -20.57
N PRO A 18 -14.36 -1.67 -19.26
CA PRO A 18 -14.96 -0.57 -18.51
C PRO A 18 -14.69 0.81 -19.11
N VAL A 19 -13.44 1.08 -19.51
CA VAL A 19 -13.07 2.37 -20.11
C VAL A 19 -13.76 2.56 -21.45
N GLY A 20 -13.81 1.53 -22.30
CA GLY A 20 -14.52 1.57 -23.58
C GLY A 20 -16.02 1.82 -23.42
N ALA A 21 -16.66 1.16 -22.46
CA ALA A 21 -18.07 1.38 -22.14
C ALA A 21 -18.34 2.82 -21.67
N PHE A 22 -17.49 3.34 -20.77
CA PHE A 22 -17.57 4.71 -20.28
C PHE A 22 -17.39 5.75 -21.39
N VAL A 23 -16.36 5.58 -22.23
CA VAL A 23 -16.09 6.48 -23.36
C VAL A 23 -17.21 6.42 -24.39
N TRP A 24 -17.76 5.24 -24.68
CA TRP A 24 -18.90 5.10 -25.58
C TRP A 24 -20.13 5.87 -25.07
N GLU A 25 -20.47 5.69 -23.79
CA GLU A 25 -21.65 6.35 -23.20
C GLU A 25 -21.47 7.87 -23.07
N PHE A 26 -20.27 8.34 -22.74
CA PHE A 26 -20.03 9.76 -22.43
C PHE A 26 -19.57 10.60 -23.63
N VAL A 27 -18.68 10.07 -24.47
CA VAL A 27 -18.05 10.80 -25.57
C VAL A 27 -18.84 10.63 -26.87
N PHE A 28 -19.29 9.42 -27.18
CA PHE A 28 -19.97 9.13 -28.46
C PHE A 28 -21.50 9.22 -28.38
N VAL A 29 -22.09 8.97 -27.20
CA VAL A 29 -23.55 8.98 -26.99
C VAL A 29 -24.04 10.28 -26.32
N GLY A 30 -23.25 11.36 -26.32
CA GLY A 30 -23.57 12.70 -25.78
C GLY A 30 -24.80 13.40 -26.40
N ARG A 31 -25.97 12.78 -26.27
CA ARG A 31 -27.25 13.21 -26.82
C ARG A 31 -28.02 13.98 -25.77
N LYS A 32 -28.66 15.05 -26.22
CA LYS A 32 -29.64 15.81 -25.43
C LYS A 32 -30.80 14.88 -25.09
N ARG A 33 -31.17 14.75 -23.82
CA ARG A 33 -32.28 13.86 -23.41
C ARG A 33 -33.24 14.60 -22.49
N LEU A 34 -34.39 14.96 -23.04
CA LEU A 34 -35.47 15.58 -22.28
C LEU A 34 -36.36 14.49 -21.70
N GLY A 35 -36.39 14.43 -20.38
CA GLY A 35 -37.22 13.51 -19.62
C GLY A 35 -38.51 14.19 -19.17
N TRP A 36 -39.61 13.44 -19.16
CA TRP A 36 -40.83 13.89 -18.51
C TRP A 36 -41.51 12.73 -17.79
N ARG A 37 -42.17 13.04 -16.67
CA ARG A 37 -42.96 12.05 -15.92
C ARG A 37 -44.15 12.68 -15.21
N VAL A 38 -45.24 11.93 -15.18
CA VAL A 38 -46.42 12.24 -14.37
C VAL A 38 -46.13 11.76 -12.95
N GLN A 39 -46.03 12.69 -12.01
CA GLN A 39 -45.81 12.39 -10.59
C GLN A 39 -47.12 12.16 -9.84
N MET A 40 -48.20 12.79 -10.31
CA MET A 40 -49.55 12.67 -9.76
C MET A 40 -50.55 12.82 -10.91
N ASP A 41 -51.56 11.96 -10.97
CA ASP A 41 -52.75 12.09 -11.83
C ASP A 41 -53.91 11.50 -11.03
N THR A 42 -54.59 12.36 -10.28
CA THR A 42 -55.55 11.93 -9.26
C THR A 42 -56.88 12.63 -9.47
N PRO A 43 -57.99 11.87 -9.56
CA PRO A 43 -59.32 12.47 -9.62
C PRO A 43 -59.60 13.17 -8.30
N VAL A 44 -60.18 14.37 -8.38
CA VAL A 44 -60.71 15.10 -7.24
C VAL A 44 -62.05 14.47 -6.89
N THR A 45 -62.00 13.28 -6.31
CA THR A 45 -63.18 12.63 -5.72
C THR A 45 -63.51 13.30 -4.38
N GLY A 46 -64.81 13.37 -4.07
CA GLY A 46 -65.38 14.25 -3.03
C GLY A 46 -64.63 14.30 -1.70
N GLU A 47 -64.71 15.47 -1.07
CA GLU A 47 -64.06 15.89 0.19
C GLU A 47 -64.11 14.81 1.29
N ALA A 48 -63.13 13.91 1.30
CA ALA A 48 -62.82 13.09 2.46
C ALA A 48 -61.73 13.81 3.27
N GLU A 49 -62.16 14.45 4.37
CA GLU A 49 -61.34 14.85 5.52
C GLU A 49 -60.09 15.71 5.24
N SER A 50 -60.28 16.97 4.82
CA SER A 50 -59.20 17.96 4.88
C SER A 50 -59.67 19.30 5.48
N GLY A 51 -58.82 19.95 6.28
CA GLY A 51 -59.12 21.17 7.04
C GLY A 51 -59.35 22.45 6.22
N HIS A 52 -59.56 22.33 4.90
CA HIS A 52 -59.87 23.43 3.98
C HIS A 52 -61.13 23.12 3.14
N ALA A 53 -62.15 22.54 3.78
CA ALA A 53 -63.47 22.34 3.18
C ALA A 53 -64.01 23.67 2.63
N GLY A 54 -64.25 23.75 1.32
CA GLY A 54 -64.75 24.96 0.64
C GLY A 54 -63.84 25.59 -0.43
N ALA A 55 -62.55 25.23 -0.51
CA ALA A 55 -61.65 25.75 -1.56
C ALA A 55 -62.11 25.36 -2.98
N LEU A 56 -62.70 24.17 -3.15
CA LEU A 56 -63.25 23.71 -4.44
C LEU A 56 -64.52 24.45 -4.87
N ARG A 57 -65.34 24.97 -3.92
CA ARG A 57 -66.50 25.82 -4.26
C ARG A 57 -66.09 27.21 -4.76
N GLN A 58 -64.87 27.66 -4.46
CA GLN A 58 -64.32 28.95 -4.92
C GLN A 58 -63.74 28.91 -6.34
N LEU A 59 -63.52 27.72 -6.93
CA LEU A 59 -63.09 27.57 -8.33
C LEU A 59 -64.24 27.76 -9.36
N ARG A 60 -65.32 28.45 -8.97
CA ARG A 60 -66.35 28.95 -9.90
C ARG A 60 -65.80 30.17 -10.64
N GLN A 61 -65.07 29.98 -11.74
CA GLN A 61 -64.71 31.11 -12.60
C GLN A 61 -65.91 31.56 -13.45
N THR A 62 -66.36 32.77 -13.17
CA THR A 62 -67.17 33.62 -14.05
C THR A 62 -66.32 34.13 -15.21
N ALA A 63 -66.47 33.50 -16.38
CA ALA A 63 -66.24 34.15 -17.67
C ALA A 63 -67.56 34.04 -18.45
N ASP A 64 -68.14 35.18 -18.83
CA ASP A 64 -69.39 35.33 -19.60
C ASP A 64 -70.74 35.01 -18.92
N GLY A 65 -70.84 35.10 -17.58
CA GLY A 65 -72.15 35.10 -16.92
C GLY A 65 -72.99 33.82 -17.06
N THR A 66 -72.37 32.72 -17.50
CA THR A 66 -72.97 31.38 -17.50
C THR A 66 -72.31 30.54 -16.40
N GLU A 67 -73.11 30.12 -15.41
CA GLU A 67 -72.66 29.19 -14.37
C GLU A 67 -72.32 27.83 -15.02
N ARG A 68 -71.02 27.51 -15.14
CA ARG A 68 -70.59 26.18 -15.55
C ARG A 68 -70.37 25.31 -14.31
N ASN A 69 -71.14 24.23 -14.21
CA ASN A 69 -70.95 23.22 -13.18
C ASN A 69 -69.80 22.31 -13.62
N LEU A 70 -68.59 22.56 -13.11
CA LEU A 70 -67.41 21.73 -13.38
C LEU A 70 -67.61 20.34 -12.77
N GLN A 71 -67.61 19.29 -13.59
CA GLN A 71 -67.81 17.91 -13.13
C GLN A 71 -66.58 17.05 -13.44
N ASP A 72 -66.26 16.11 -12.54
CA ASP A 72 -65.19 15.12 -12.74
C ASP A 72 -63.81 15.75 -12.99
N LEU A 73 -63.34 16.49 -11.98
CA LEU A 73 -62.04 17.15 -11.97
C LEU A 73 -60.92 16.16 -11.66
N SER A 74 -59.75 16.37 -12.25
CA SER A 74 -58.50 15.70 -11.89
C SER A 74 -57.36 16.69 -11.74
N VAL A 75 -56.40 16.39 -10.86
CA VAL A 75 -55.19 17.19 -10.68
C VAL A 75 -53.99 16.36 -11.12
N VAL A 76 -53.18 16.95 -12.00
CA VAL A 76 -51.99 16.31 -12.56
C VAL A 76 -50.75 17.14 -12.20
N LEU A 77 -49.73 16.49 -11.66
CA LEU A 77 -48.40 17.06 -11.47
C LEU A 77 -47.43 16.40 -12.44
N VAL A 78 -46.90 17.17 -13.39
CA VAL A 78 -45.90 16.70 -14.36
C VAL A 78 -44.56 17.35 -14.08
N ARG A 79 -43.51 16.53 -14.07
CA ARG A 79 -42.12 16.98 -13.99
C ARG A 79 -41.46 16.84 -15.35
N ILE A 80 -40.80 17.91 -15.80
CA ILE A 80 -39.96 17.94 -17.00
C ILE A 80 -38.52 18.16 -16.54
N GLU A 81 -37.56 17.40 -17.08
CA GLU A 81 -36.17 17.42 -16.62
C GLU A 81 -35.18 17.12 -17.75
N ASN A 82 -33.94 17.59 -17.61
CA ASN A 82 -32.83 17.12 -18.43
C ASN A 82 -32.13 15.93 -17.75
N HIS A 83 -32.33 14.73 -18.29
CA HIS A 83 -31.70 13.50 -17.80
C HIS A 83 -30.52 13.04 -18.68
N GLY A 84 -30.09 13.90 -19.62
CA GLY A 84 -28.91 13.69 -20.45
C GLY A 84 -27.64 14.25 -19.81
N ALA A 85 -26.50 14.03 -20.48
CA ALA A 85 -25.21 14.58 -20.07
C ALA A 85 -24.96 16.01 -20.61
N THR A 86 -25.72 16.43 -21.64
CA THR A 86 -25.55 17.70 -22.35
C THR A 86 -26.67 18.68 -22.03
N THR A 87 -26.36 19.97 -21.99
CA THR A 87 -27.34 21.05 -21.82
C THR A 87 -28.30 21.11 -23.00
N ILE A 88 -29.57 21.40 -22.70
CA ILE A 88 -30.62 21.68 -23.69
C ILE A 88 -30.84 23.18 -23.69
N ASP A 89 -30.61 23.84 -24.82
CA ASP A 89 -30.81 25.26 -25.00
C ASP A 89 -32.19 25.55 -25.60
N ALA A 90 -32.65 26.80 -25.46
CA ALA A 90 -33.93 27.22 -26.03
C ALA A 90 -34.01 26.99 -27.56
N THR A 91 -32.89 27.06 -28.27
CA THR A 91 -32.80 26.83 -29.72
C THR A 91 -32.96 25.36 -30.13
N ASP A 92 -32.82 24.42 -29.19
CA ASP A 92 -32.91 23.00 -29.51
C ASP A 92 -34.35 22.53 -29.71
N TYR A 93 -35.31 23.25 -29.12
CA TYR A 93 -36.73 22.96 -29.24
C TYR A 93 -37.24 23.39 -30.63
N VAL A 94 -37.68 22.43 -31.41
CA VAL A 94 -38.30 22.69 -32.72
C VAL A 94 -39.75 23.11 -32.50
N ALA A 95 -40.05 24.39 -32.73
CA ALA A 95 -41.41 24.92 -32.65
C ALA A 95 -42.11 24.90 -34.02
N GLY A 96 -43.43 24.67 -34.00
CA GLY A 96 -44.31 24.80 -35.18
C GLY A 96 -44.58 26.26 -35.57
N GLN A 97 -45.59 26.50 -36.42
CA GLN A 97 -45.83 27.78 -37.10
C GLN A 97 -46.01 29.03 -36.19
N ASN A 98 -46.31 28.87 -34.90
CA ASN A 98 -46.43 29.98 -33.94
C ASN A 98 -45.15 30.24 -33.10
N GLY A 99 -44.08 29.46 -33.29
CA GLY A 99 -42.71 29.75 -32.83
C GLY A 99 -42.41 29.77 -31.32
N GLN A 100 -43.42 29.92 -30.45
CA GLN A 100 -43.25 30.20 -29.02
C GLN A 100 -43.16 28.95 -28.13
N ALA A 101 -44.09 27.99 -28.30
CA ALA A 101 -44.06 26.73 -27.54
C ALA A 101 -43.12 25.69 -28.17
N GLY A 102 -42.35 24.99 -27.33
CA GLY A 102 -41.38 23.97 -27.73
C GLY A 102 -41.83 22.53 -27.51
N LEU A 103 -42.75 22.30 -26.56
CA LEU A 103 -43.32 20.98 -26.27
C LEU A 103 -44.82 21.11 -26.03
N HIS A 104 -45.56 20.03 -26.26
CA HIS A 104 -47.00 19.97 -26.11
C HIS A 104 -47.38 18.73 -25.29
N LEU A 105 -48.02 18.91 -24.15
CA LEU A 105 -48.48 17.81 -23.31
C LEU A 105 -49.98 17.61 -23.52
N HIS A 106 -50.34 16.47 -24.11
CA HIS A 106 -51.70 16.14 -24.51
C HIS A 106 -52.38 15.29 -23.43
N PHE A 107 -53.62 15.64 -23.13
CA PHE A 107 -54.49 14.95 -22.18
C PHE A 107 -55.77 14.51 -22.90
N PRO A 108 -55.81 13.26 -23.41
CA PRO A 108 -57.01 12.77 -24.06
C PRO A 108 -58.18 12.66 -23.07
N GLN A 109 -59.38 12.93 -23.57
CA GLN A 109 -60.66 12.96 -22.86
C GLN A 109 -60.74 13.98 -21.70
N ARG A 110 -59.82 14.95 -21.67
CA ARG A 110 -59.69 15.91 -20.58
C ARG A 110 -59.41 17.31 -21.10
N ARG A 111 -60.15 18.31 -20.62
CA ARG A 111 -59.87 19.75 -20.82
C ARG A 111 -58.97 20.26 -19.72
N VAL A 112 -58.02 21.14 -20.03
CA VAL A 112 -57.24 21.87 -19.01
C VAL A 112 -58.06 23.09 -18.57
N ILE A 113 -58.36 23.21 -17.27
CA ILE A 113 -59.08 24.37 -16.70
C ILE A 113 -58.10 25.40 -16.14
N GLY A 114 -56.98 24.93 -15.60
CA GLY A 114 -55.98 25.78 -14.99
C GLY A 114 -54.65 25.06 -14.84
N MET A 115 -53.58 25.81 -14.77
CA MET A 115 -52.22 25.28 -14.63
C MET A 115 -51.31 26.30 -13.95
N ALA A 116 -50.33 25.81 -13.20
CA ALA A 116 -49.33 26.61 -12.52
C ALA A 116 -47.98 25.89 -12.47
N VAL A 117 -46.90 26.65 -12.57
CA VAL A 117 -45.55 26.16 -12.25
C VAL A 117 -45.43 26.07 -10.73
N THR A 118 -45.09 24.89 -10.21
CA THR A 118 -45.02 24.64 -8.76
C THR A 118 -43.60 24.54 -8.23
N GLU A 119 -42.63 24.21 -9.09
CA GLU A 119 -41.24 24.05 -8.71
C GLU A 119 -40.34 24.33 -9.90
N LEU A 120 -39.24 25.04 -9.65
CA LEU A 120 -38.14 25.25 -10.58
C LEU A 120 -36.85 24.77 -9.87
N SER A 121 -36.04 23.94 -10.53
CA SER A 121 -34.71 23.57 -10.00
C SER A 121 -33.80 24.77 -9.87
N ASN A 122 -33.97 25.74 -10.76
CA ASN A 122 -33.21 26.97 -10.83
C ASN A 122 -34.18 28.17 -10.94
N PRO A 123 -34.12 29.15 -10.00
CA PRO A 123 -34.98 30.33 -10.04
C PRO A 123 -34.91 31.13 -11.34
N GLY A 124 -33.77 31.12 -12.05
CA GLY A 124 -33.59 31.81 -13.32
C GLY A 124 -34.49 31.30 -14.45
N LEU A 125 -35.06 30.10 -14.32
CA LEU A 125 -36.01 29.54 -15.29
C LEU A 125 -37.37 30.26 -15.29
N ALA A 126 -37.67 31.09 -14.28
CA ALA A 126 -38.95 31.78 -14.16
C ALA A 126 -39.25 32.70 -15.37
N VAL A 127 -38.21 33.32 -15.95
CA VAL A 127 -38.32 34.19 -17.15
C VAL A 127 -38.91 33.43 -18.34
N CYS A 128 -38.75 32.11 -18.40
CA CYS A 128 -39.29 31.30 -19.48
C CYS A 128 -40.81 31.06 -19.38
N PHE A 129 -41.49 31.52 -18.32
CA PHE A 129 -42.93 31.30 -18.09
C PHE A 129 -43.76 32.59 -18.05
N GLU A 130 -43.23 33.69 -18.59
CA GLU A 130 -43.96 34.96 -18.73
C GLU A 130 -45.10 34.87 -19.76
N PRO A 131 -46.10 35.79 -19.75
CA PRO A 131 -47.32 35.71 -20.57
C PRO A 131 -47.15 35.53 -22.09
N ASP A 132 -45.98 35.85 -22.65
CA ASP A 132 -45.66 35.72 -24.08
C ASP A 132 -44.68 34.59 -24.41
N SER A 133 -44.37 33.73 -23.42
CA SER A 133 -43.41 32.63 -23.56
C SER A 133 -43.90 31.44 -24.40
N GLY A 134 -45.20 31.43 -24.73
CA GLY A 134 -45.88 30.25 -25.30
C GLY A 134 -46.30 29.24 -24.23
N PHE A 135 -46.17 29.55 -22.94
CA PHE A 135 -46.74 28.78 -21.85
C PHE A 135 -48.25 29.02 -21.77
N GLY A 136 -49.04 27.98 -21.95
CA GLY A 136 -50.49 28.12 -21.91
C GLY A 136 -51.20 26.79 -22.06
N HIS A 137 -52.52 26.85 -22.15
CA HIS A 137 -53.34 25.69 -22.45
C HIS A 137 -54.35 26.02 -23.54
N ARG A 138 -54.72 24.99 -24.30
CA ARG A 138 -55.73 25.06 -25.36
C ARG A 138 -56.45 23.73 -25.49
N GLU A 139 -57.54 23.75 -26.22
CA GLU A 139 -58.23 22.54 -26.67
C GLU A 139 -58.04 22.35 -28.17
N LEU A 140 -57.89 21.11 -28.61
CA LEU A 140 -57.84 20.80 -30.03
C LEU A 140 -59.26 20.85 -30.62
N PRO A 141 -59.56 21.71 -31.61
CA PRO A 141 -60.92 21.84 -32.15
C PRO A 141 -61.45 20.51 -32.68
N GLY A 142 -62.63 20.09 -32.21
CA GLY A 142 -63.27 18.85 -32.63
C GLY A 142 -62.60 17.56 -32.12
N GLN A 143 -61.65 17.67 -31.20
CA GLN A 143 -61.03 16.54 -30.51
C GLN A 143 -61.18 16.75 -29.00
N ASP A 144 -61.61 15.73 -28.28
CA ASP A 144 -61.69 15.76 -26.81
C ASP A 144 -60.27 15.65 -26.19
N ILE A 145 -59.36 16.58 -26.51
CA ILE A 145 -57.96 16.56 -26.07
C ILE A 145 -57.55 17.96 -25.62
N GLY A 146 -57.28 18.09 -24.33
CA GLY A 146 -56.65 19.27 -23.74
C GLY A 146 -55.14 19.23 -23.95
N VAL A 147 -54.55 20.37 -24.25
CA VAL A 147 -53.11 20.51 -24.50
C VAL A 147 -52.54 21.58 -23.60
N ILE A 148 -51.45 21.25 -22.91
CA ILE A 148 -50.58 22.22 -22.24
C ILE A 148 -49.41 22.50 -23.18
N ASP A 149 -49.31 23.74 -23.63
CA ASP A 149 -48.20 24.24 -24.42
C ASP A 149 -47.07 24.69 -23.46
N LEU A 150 -45.88 24.11 -23.63
CA LEU A 150 -44.71 24.35 -22.79
C LEU A 150 -43.69 25.23 -23.54
N PRO A 151 -43.14 26.26 -22.87
CA PRO A 151 -42.17 27.16 -23.47
C PRO A 151 -40.82 26.47 -23.70
N LYS A 152 -39.95 27.12 -24.46
CA LYS A 152 -38.58 26.66 -24.71
C LYS A 152 -37.69 26.98 -23.52
N VAL A 153 -37.60 26.05 -22.56
CA VAL A 153 -36.84 26.23 -21.32
C VAL A 153 -35.41 25.69 -21.48
N PRO A 154 -34.35 26.51 -21.30
CA PRO A 154 -32.99 25.98 -21.25
C PRO A 154 -32.80 25.15 -19.97
N LEU A 155 -32.31 23.92 -20.10
CA LEU A 155 -32.13 22.98 -18.99
C LEU A 155 -30.70 22.46 -18.97
N ASN A 156 -29.93 22.80 -17.92
CA ASN A 156 -28.64 22.15 -17.67
C ASN A 156 -28.85 20.72 -17.17
N ARG A 157 -27.75 19.97 -17.06
CA ARG A 157 -27.80 18.61 -16.51
C ARG A 157 -28.47 18.60 -15.14
N SER A 158 -29.51 17.78 -14.99
CA SER A 158 -30.33 17.66 -13.77
C SER A 158 -31.27 18.83 -13.47
N ASP A 159 -31.34 19.87 -14.31
CA ASP A 159 -32.37 20.90 -14.18
C ASP A 159 -33.76 20.32 -14.47
N HIS A 160 -34.77 20.85 -13.77
CA HIS A 160 -36.15 20.41 -13.87
C HIS A 160 -37.14 21.51 -13.52
N TYR A 161 -38.38 21.36 -13.98
CA TYR A 161 -39.51 22.14 -13.50
C TYR A 161 -40.75 21.26 -13.36
N LYS A 162 -41.69 21.70 -12.51
CA LYS A 162 -42.95 20.99 -12.26
C LYS A 162 -44.15 21.86 -12.59
N ILE A 163 -45.14 21.26 -13.22
CA ILE A 163 -46.40 21.90 -13.58
C ILE A 163 -47.53 21.13 -12.93
N LEU A 164 -48.35 21.85 -12.18
CA LEU A 164 -49.60 21.38 -11.62
C LEU A 164 -50.73 21.85 -12.53
N ALA A 165 -51.54 20.94 -13.04
CA ALA A 165 -52.68 21.24 -13.89
C ALA A 165 -53.96 20.68 -13.27
N THR A 166 -55.04 21.45 -13.37
CA THR A 166 -56.40 21.00 -13.04
C THR A 166 -57.14 20.75 -14.34
N LEU A 167 -57.69 19.55 -14.50
CA LEU A 167 -58.36 19.11 -15.72
C LEU A 167 -59.81 18.69 -15.46
N GLU A 168 -60.68 18.91 -16.43
CA GLU A 168 -62.08 18.47 -16.48
C GLU A 168 -62.22 17.29 -17.43
N ARG A 169 -63.05 16.29 -17.10
CA ARG A 169 -63.40 15.26 -18.09
C ARG A 169 -64.29 15.84 -19.19
N THR A 170 -63.97 15.53 -20.44
CA THR A 170 -64.82 15.90 -21.60
C THR A 170 -65.51 14.70 -22.25
N ALA A 171 -64.96 13.48 -22.12
CA ALA A 171 -65.55 12.27 -22.71
C ALA A 171 -65.18 10.99 -21.94
N GLY A 172 -65.95 9.91 -22.19
CA GLY A 172 -65.67 8.57 -21.66
C GLY A 172 -66.08 8.34 -20.19
N THR A 173 -65.97 7.11 -19.72
CA THR A 173 -66.25 6.69 -18.32
C THR A 173 -65.11 5.81 -17.80
N GLY A 174 -64.70 5.96 -16.54
CA GLY A 174 -63.61 5.16 -15.94
C GLY A 174 -62.27 5.89 -15.85
N GLY A 175 -61.14 5.18 -15.80
CA GLY A 175 -59.80 5.78 -15.72
C GLY A 175 -59.44 6.65 -16.94
N TYR A 176 -58.63 7.69 -16.74
CA TYR A 176 -58.23 8.59 -17.82
C TYR A 176 -57.16 7.96 -18.72
N PRO A 177 -57.18 8.22 -20.05
CA PRO A 177 -56.06 7.88 -20.93
C PRO A 177 -54.76 8.53 -20.47
N GLU A 178 -53.64 7.84 -20.64
CA GLU A 178 -52.33 8.39 -20.29
C GLU A 178 -52.03 9.66 -21.09
N PRO A 179 -51.44 10.69 -20.46
CA PRO A 179 -51.00 11.86 -21.19
C PRO A 179 -49.84 11.51 -22.13
N ALA A 180 -49.67 12.29 -23.18
CA ALA A 180 -48.61 12.10 -24.17
C ALA A 180 -47.87 13.41 -24.41
N MET A 181 -46.54 13.40 -24.35
CA MET A 181 -45.72 14.55 -24.71
C MET A 181 -45.34 14.50 -26.18
N GLN A 182 -45.59 15.60 -26.89
CA GLN A 182 -45.21 15.83 -28.28
C GLN A 182 -44.20 16.98 -28.35
N GLY A 183 -43.27 16.89 -29.30
CA GLY A 183 -42.22 17.89 -29.52
C GLY A 183 -41.00 17.25 -30.16
N VAL A 184 -40.05 18.08 -30.60
CA VAL A 184 -38.77 17.60 -31.14
C VAL A 184 -37.64 18.43 -30.53
N VAL A 185 -36.61 17.72 -30.05
CA VAL A 185 -35.37 18.32 -29.53
C VAL A 185 -34.24 17.95 -30.48
N THR A 186 -33.60 18.95 -31.08
CA THR A 186 -32.51 18.76 -32.04
C THR A 186 -31.31 18.12 -31.37
N GLY A 187 -30.69 17.12 -32.01
CA GLY A 187 -29.54 16.40 -31.44
C GLY A 187 -29.89 15.52 -30.22
N GLY A 188 -31.18 15.21 -30.04
CA GLY A 188 -31.68 14.53 -28.85
C GLY A 188 -33.02 13.81 -29.04
N GLY A 189 -33.65 13.46 -27.92
CA GLY A 189 -34.97 12.84 -27.90
C GLY A 189 -35.72 13.14 -26.61
N ILE A 190 -37.05 13.01 -26.69
CA ILE A 190 -37.96 13.14 -25.55
C ILE A 190 -38.34 11.72 -25.10
N THR A 191 -38.17 11.41 -23.82
CA THR A 191 -38.52 10.10 -23.26
C THR A 191 -39.32 10.24 -21.98
N LYS A 192 -40.29 9.33 -21.78
CA LYS A 192 -41.03 9.23 -20.52
C LYS A 192 -40.10 8.61 -19.47
N THR A 193 -39.70 9.36 -18.45
CA THR A 193 -38.79 8.85 -17.40
C THR A 193 -39.60 8.05 -16.39
N GLN A 194 -39.19 6.81 -16.12
CA GLN A 194 -39.70 6.05 -14.97
C GLN A 194 -38.71 6.22 -13.81
N GLY A 195 -39.21 6.39 -12.58
CA GLY A 195 -38.38 6.47 -11.38
C GLY A 195 -37.75 5.12 -11.06
N ARG A 196 -36.74 4.69 -11.84
CA ARG A 196 -35.90 3.55 -11.49
C ARG A 196 -34.73 4.06 -10.64
N SER A 197 -34.78 3.76 -9.34
CA SER A 197 -33.72 4.02 -8.37
C SER A 197 -32.66 2.91 -8.32
N GLY A 198 -32.49 2.12 -9.39
CA GLY A 198 -31.58 0.99 -9.44
C GLY A 198 -30.45 1.16 -10.46
N ALA A 199 -29.31 0.51 -10.21
CA ALA A 199 -28.21 0.40 -11.17
C ALA A 199 -28.71 -0.20 -12.50
N SER A 200 -28.19 0.29 -13.63
CA SER A 200 -28.57 -0.24 -14.94
C SER A 200 -28.12 -1.70 -15.09
N LEU A 201 -28.84 -2.49 -15.90
CA LEU A 201 -28.46 -3.89 -16.17
C LEU A 201 -27.02 -3.98 -16.73
N LEU A 202 -26.64 -3.02 -17.57
CA LEU A 202 -25.29 -2.91 -18.11
C LEU A 202 -24.24 -2.69 -17.00
N MET A 203 -24.54 -1.81 -16.03
CA MET A 203 -23.67 -1.57 -14.88
C MET A 203 -23.53 -2.83 -14.00
N LEU A 204 -24.62 -3.55 -13.75
CA LEU A 204 -24.57 -4.80 -12.99
C LEU A 204 -23.76 -5.89 -13.70
N VAL A 205 -23.89 -6.02 -15.02
CA VAL A 205 -23.09 -6.95 -15.83
C VAL A 205 -21.61 -6.58 -15.78
N LEU A 206 -21.29 -5.28 -15.85
CA LEU A 206 -19.91 -4.81 -15.82
C LEU A 206 -19.24 -5.02 -14.45
N ILE A 207 -19.99 -4.80 -13.36
CA ILE A 207 -19.55 -5.12 -12.00
C ILE A 207 -19.31 -6.63 -11.86
N GLY A 208 -20.25 -7.46 -12.33
CA GLY A 208 -20.11 -8.92 -12.29
C GLY A 208 -18.89 -9.41 -13.07
N PHE A 209 -18.64 -8.85 -14.26
CA PHE A 209 -17.45 -9.15 -15.06
C PHE A 209 -16.16 -8.79 -14.30
N LEU A 210 -16.08 -7.59 -13.71
CA LEU A 210 -14.90 -7.15 -12.97
C LEU A 210 -14.61 -8.07 -11.76
N VAL A 211 -15.65 -8.42 -10.99
CA VAL A 211 -15.53 -9.33 -9.85
C VAL A 211 -15.03 -10.70 -10.30
N THR A 212 -15.52 -11.20 -11.44
CA THR A 212 -15.10 -12.49 -12.01
C THR A 212 -13.64 -12.46 -12.44
N VAL A 213 -13.17 -11.37 -13.06
CA VAL A 213 -11.75 -11.18 -13.42
C VAL A 213 -10.88 -11.16 -12.17
N ILE A 214 -11.25 -10.40 -11.14
CA ILE A 214 -10.50 -10.33 -9.86
C ILE A 214 -10.42 -11.71 -9.21
N ALA A 215 -11.54 -12.44 -9.14
CA ALA A 215 -11.57 -13.78 -8.57
C ALA A 215 -10.71 -14.77 -9.38
N ALA A 216 -10.75 -14.70 -10.72
CA ALA A 216 -9.92 -15.53 -11.57
C ALA A 216 -8.43 -15.23 -11.39
N MET A 217 -8.04 -13.95 -11.26
CA MET A 217 -6.65 -13.57 -10.97
C MET A 217 -6.20 -14.06 -9.60
N ALA A 218 -7.03 -13.96 -8.56
CA ALA A 218 -6.72 -14.48 -7.23
C ALA A 218 -6.54 -16.00 -7.22
N VAL A 219 -7.35 -16.74 -7.99
CA VAL A 219 -7.20 -18.20 -8.10
C VAL A 219 -5.94 -18.58 -8.87
N LEU A 220 -5.58 -17.86 -9.93
CA LEU A 220 -4.35 -18.11 -10.67
C LEU A 220 -3.10 -17.89 -9.80
N ASP A 221 -3.07 -16.83 -8.99
CA ASP A 221 -1.97 -16.54 -8.04
C ASP A 221 -1.77 -17.68 -7.01
N ILE A 222 -2.88 -18.27 -6.55
CA ILE A 222 -2.86 -19.42 -5.62
C ILE A 222 -2.38 -20.70 -6.29
N VAL A 223 -2.72 -20.93 -7.57
CA VAL A 223 -2.40 -22.17 -8.31
C VAL A 223 -0.99 -22.12 -8.92
N GLU A 224 -0.44 -20.95 -9.20
CA GLU A 224 0.90 -20.76 -9.79
C GLU A 224 2.01 -20.64 -8.73
N SER A 225 1.65 -20.64 -7.44
CA SER A 225 2.56 -20.53 -6.27
C SER A 225 3.50 -21.73 -6.04
N ASP A 226 3.48 -22.77 -6.88
CA ASP A 226 4.40 -23.92 -6.80
C ASP A 226 5.66 -23.77 -7.68
N ALA A 227 5.77 -22.71 -8.49
CA ALA A 227 7.02 -22.39 -9.18
C ALA A 227 7.91 -21.54 -8.26
N ALA A 228 8.93 -22.17 -7.66
CA ALA A 228 9.92 -21.47 -6.86
C ALA A 228 10.48 -20.25 -7.63
N PRO A 229 10.62 -19.07 -7.00
CA PRO A 229 11.13 -17.86 -7.65
C PRO A 229 12.40 -18.16 -8.45
N SER A 230 12.59 -17.49 -9.60
CA SER A 230 13.76 -17.67 -10.46
C SER A 230 15.05 -17.41 -9.66
N GLY A 231 15.66 -18.48 -9.14
CA GLY A 231 16.82 -18.40 -8.26
C GLY A 231 16.76 -19.22 -6.97
N CYS A 232 15.66 -19.93 -6.71
CA CYS A 232 15.64 -20.95 -5.66
C CYS A 232 16.39 -22.22 -6.11
N ALA A 233 17.05 -22.87 -5.14
CA ALA A 233 17.62 -24.20 -5.30
C ALA A 233 17.21 -25.06 -4.10
N THR A 234 16.89 -26.32 -4.36
CA THR A 234 16.52 -27.30 -3.34
C THR A 234 17.75 -28.07 -2.85
N GLY A 235 17.63 -28.72 -1.70
CA GLY A 235 18.69 -29.54 -1.11
C GLY A 235 19.09 -29.09 0.30
N ARG A 236 20.20 -29.64 0.78
CA ARG A 236 20.74 -29.36 2.11
C ARG A 236 21.99 -28.50 2.02
N LEU A 237 22.07 -27.47 2.87
CA LEU A 237 23.24 -26.59 3.00
C LEU A 237 23.67 -26.55 4.46
N THR A 238 24.94 -26.82 4.74
CA THR A 238 25.53 -26.55 6.05
C THR A 238 26.27 -25.21 6.00
N VAL A 239 25.95 -24.32 6.92
CA VAL A 239 26.61 -23.02 7.07
C VAL A 239 27.40 -23.00 8.38
N VAL A 240 28.70 -22.72 8.27
CA VAL A 240 29.62 -22.72 9.41
C VAL A 240 30.33 -21.38 9.58
N GLY A 241 31.05 -21.20 10.68
CA GLY A 241 31.99 -20.07 10.84
C GLY A 241 31.60 -19.09 11.93
N SER A 242 31.61 -17.80 11.62
CA SER A 242 31.57 -16.74 12.63
C SER A 242 30.28 -16.71 13.44
N THR A 243 30.44 -16.64 14.76
CA THR A 243 29.34 -16.43 15.71
C THR A 243 28.82 -14.99 15.69
N ALA A 244 29.60 -14.06 15.14
CA ALA A 244 29.29 -12.64 15.01
C ALA A 244 28.05 -12.38 14.15
N PHE A 245 27.94 -13.15 13.07
CA PHE A 245 26.94 -12.96 12.03
C PHE A 245 25.89 -14.07 12.03
N ALA A 246 25.92 -14.93 13.06
CA ALA A 246 25.08 -16.12 13.17
C ALA A 246 23.59 -15.76 13.10
N GLN A 247 23.12 -14.83 13.95
CA GLN A 247 21.70 -14.43 13.99
C GLN A 247 21.21 -13.88 12.64
N VAL A 248 22.06 -13.11 11.95
CA VAL A 248 21.74 -12.54 10.63
C VAL A 248 21.55 -13.65 9.60
N VAL A 249 22.44 -14.63 9.60
CA VAL A 249 22.46 -15.74 8.64
C VAL A 249 21.36 -16.76 8.92
N GLU A 250 21.08 -17.03 10.19
CA GLU A 250 19.98 -17.89 10.62
C GLU A 250 18.63 -17.27 10.24
N GLU A 251 18.42 -15.98 10.50
CA GLU A 251 17.18 -15.30 10.12
C GLU A 251 17.01 -15.22 8.59
N ALA A 252 18.11 -14.93 7.87
CA ALA A 252 18.11 -14.91 6.41
C ALA A 252 17.86 -16.31 5.82
N GLY A 253 18.43 -17.36 6.40
CA GLY A 253 18.19 -18.73 5.96
C GLY A 253 16.76 -19.20 6.26
N GLY A 254 16.22 -18.89 7.43
CA GLY A 254 14.79 -19.15 7.70
C GLY A 254 13.86 -18.41 6.74
N LEU A 255 14.23 -17.21 6.27
CA LEU A 255 13.50 -16.52 5.19
C LEU A 255 13.67 -17.24 3.85
N TYR A 256 14.88 -17.67 3.53
CA TYR A 256 15.16 -18.41 2.31
C TYR A 256 14.39 -19.73 2.24
N GLU A 257 14.33 -20.52 3.31
CA GLU A 257 13.56 -21.77 3.39
C GLU A 257 12.05 -21.56 3.19
N ARG A 258 11.50 -20.46 3.71
CA ARG A 258 10.09 -20.10 3.46
C ARG A 258 9.85 -19.68 2.03
N THR A 259 10.82 -19.03 1.39
CA THR A 259 10.72 -18.56 0.00
C THR A 259 11.03 -19.66 -1.02
N CYS A 260 11.86 -20.64 -0.66
CA CYS A 260 12.32 -21.73 -1.50
C CYS A 260 11.96 -23.08 -0.84
N PRO A 261 10.75 -23.61 -1.08
CA PRO A 261 10.35 -24.91 -0.55
C PRO A 261 11.29 -26.03 -1.00
N GLY A 262 11.61 -26.97 -0.09
CA GLY A 262 12.53 -28.08 -0.36
C GLY A 262 14.01 -27.79 -0.10
N THR A 263 14.30 -26.70 0.61
CA THR A 263 15.61 -26.35 1.16
C THR A 263 15.66 -26.67 2.65
N ASP A 264 16.81 -27.14 3.13
CA ASP A 264 17.11 -27.45 4.53
C ASP A 264 18.49 -26.86 4.88
N ILE A 265 18.58 -25.90 5.79
CA ILE A 265 19.83 -25.23 6.16
C ILE A 265 20.22 -25.55 7.61
N ASP A 266 21.38 -26.20 7.75
CA ASP A 266 22.00 -26.51 9.05
C ASP A 266 23.05 -25.46 9.41
N TYR A 267 23.21 -25.17 10.70
CA TYR A 267 24.13 -24.13 11.20
C TYR A 267 25.12 -24.67 12.24
N GLU A 268 26.40 -24.37 12.06
CA GLU A 268 27.47 -24.74 13.01
C GLU A 268 28.49 -23.59 13.15
N PHE A 269 28.20 -22.63 14.03
CA PHE A 269 29.04 -21.45 14.23
C PHE A 269 30.03 -21.63 15.39
N GLU A 270 31.32 -21.77 15.07
CA GLU A 270 32.41 -21.91 16.04
C GLU A 270 33.51 -20.85 15.91
N GLY A 271 33.32 -19.88 15.01
CA GLY A 271 34.25 -18.82 14.68
C GLY A 271 34.86 -18.93 13.28
N SER A 272 35.34 -17.79 12.79
CA SER A 272 35.61 -17.52 11.38
C SER A 272 36.75 -18.38 10.82
N GLU A 273 37.86 -18.50 11.55
CA GLU A 273 38.99 -19.34 11.15
C GLU A 273 38.61 -20.83 11.05
N ARG A 274 37.88 -21.34 12.05
CA ARG A 274 37.43 -22.75 12.06
C ARG A 274 36.45 -23.04 10.92
N GLY A 275 35.55 -22.10 10.63
CA GLY A 275 34.64 -22.20 9.48
C GLY A 275 35.41 -22.27 8.16
N MET A 276 36.38 -21.36 7.97
CA MET A 276 37.24 -21.38 6.77
C MET A 276 38.04 -22.68 6.67
N ALA A 277 38.67 -23.13 7.76
CA ALA A 277 39.40 -24.40 7.79
C ALA A 277 38.51 -25.59 7.43
N ARG A 278 37.27 -25.64 7.95
CA ARG A 278 36.32 -26.71 7.62
C ARG A 278 35.94 -26.72 6.13
N VAL A 279 35.72 -25.54 5.54
CA VAL A 279 35.43 -25.43 4.10
C VAL A 279 36.65 -25.82 3.26
N ASP A 280 37.85 -25.42 3.68
CA ASP A 280 39.11 -25.76 3.00
C ASP A 280 39.37 -27.27 3.04
N ASP A 281 39.21 -27.89 4.21
CA ASP A 281 39.40 -29.33 4.43
C ASP A 281 38.39 -30.19 3.66
N ALA A 282 37.15 -29.72 3.52
CA ALA A 282 36.09 -30.47 2.85
C ALA A 282 36.28 -30.60 1.33
N ARG A 283 37.18 -29.80 0.72
CA ARG A 283 37.58 -29.83 -0.71
C ARG A 283 36.50 -30.38 -1.67
N GLY A 284 35.52 -29.55 -2.04
CA GLY A 284 34.55 -29.91 -3.08
C GLY A 284 33.23 -30.49 -2.57
N ALA A 285 32.65 -29.90 -1.51
CA ALA A 285 31.30 -30.22 -1.03
C ALA A 285 30.16 -29.81 -2.00
N ASP A 286 30.41 -29.67 -3.31
CA ASP A 286 29.44 -29.31 -4.37
C ASP A 286 28.47 -28.17 -4.02
N GLY A 287 28.94 -27.19 -3.24
CA GLY A 287 28.13 -26.06 -2.80
C GLY A 287 27.12 -26.34 -1.69
N ALA A 288 27.23 -27.48 -1.00
CA ALA A 288 26.45 -27.85 0.18
C ALA A 288 27.14 -27.46 1.51
N LEU A 289 28.33 -26.86 1.46
CA LEU A 289 29.03 -26.30 2.62
C LEU A 289 29.49 -24.87 2.32
N LEU A 290 29.15 -23.95 3.22
CA LEU A 290 29.50 -22.53 3.15
C LEU A 290 30.05 -22.08 4.49
N ALA A 291 31.09 -21.25 4.50
CA ALA A 291 31.51 -20.56 5.72
C ALA A 291 31.15 -19.08 5.65
N ILE A 292 30.72 -18.53 6.78
CA ILE A 292 30.54 -17.10 6.98
C ILE A 292 31.64 -16.61 7.92
N GLY A 293 32.23 -15.46 7.63
CA GLY A 293 33.25 -14.90 8.51
C GLY A 293 33.51 -13.42 8.33
N ASP A 294 34.02 -12.82 9.39
CA ASP A 294 34.28 -11.39 9.56
C ASP A 294 35.78 -11.02 9.50
N ALA A 295 36.65 -11.99 9.23
CA ALA A 295 38.07 -11.78 8.96
C ALA A 295 38.42 -12.26 7.55
N PRO A 296 39.33 -11.59 6.82
CA PRO A 296 39.74 -12.00 5.49
C PRO A 296 40.41 -13.38 5.52
N LYS A 297 40.34 -14.12 4.40
CA LYS A 297 40.92 -15.47 4.29
C LYS A 297 42.45 -15.53 4.45
N GLY A 298 43.15 -14.41 4.34
CA GLY A 298 44.61 -14.34 4.45
C GLY A 298 45.35 -15.23 3.44
N ALA A 299 46.62 -15.52 3.76
CA ALA A 299 47.46 -16.43 2.97
C ALA A 299 47.23 -17.91 3.34
N ASP A 300 46.62 -18.18 4.49
CA ASP A 300 46.43 -19.54 5.02
C ASP A 300 45.37 -20.33 4.28
N PHE A 301 44.42 -19.65 3.62
CA PHE A 301 43.34 -20.26 2.85
C PHE A 301 43.37 -19.83 1.37
N PRO A 302 44.41 -20.21 0.59
CA PRO A 302 44.61 -19.72 -0.77
C PRO A 302 43.50 -20.16 -1.74
N ASP A 303 42.93 -21.35 -1.54
CA ASP A 303 41.94 -21.99 -2.43
C ASP A 303 40.50 -21.53 -2.16
N LEU A 304 40.26 -20.80 -1.06
CA LEU A 304 38.95 -20.26 -0.74
C LEU A 304 38.63 -19.03 -1.59
N VAL A 305 37.39 -18.99 -2.10
CA VAL A 305 36.82 -17.80 -2.73
C VAL A 305 36.08 -16.99 -1.67
N GLN A 306 36.52 -15.75 -1.44
CA GLN A 306 35.88 -14.81 -0.52
C GLN A 306 34.92 -13.89 -1.26
N ARG A 307 33.69 -13.76 -0.77
CA ARG A 307 32.66 -12.87 -1.35
C ARG A 307 32.14 -11.93 -0.27
N PRO A 308 32.37 -10.61 -0.37
CA PRO A 308 31.94 -9.66 0.65
C PRO A 308 30.42 -9.52 0.65
N LEU A 309 29.81 -9.66 1.83
CA LEU A 309 28.36 -9.62 2.06
C LEU A 309 27.90 -8.26 2.58
N ALA A 310 28.51 -7.82 3.68
CA ALA A 310 28.11 -6.61 4.38
C ALA A 310 29.30 -5.96 5.10
N LEU A 311 29.19 -4.66 5.33
CA LEU A 311 29.99 -3.95 6.31
C LEU A 311 29.28 -4.02 7.67
N SER A 312 29.96 -4.58 8.66
CA SER A 312 29.48 -4.68 10.04
C SER A 312 30.16 -3.66 10.94
N LEU A 313 29.40 -3.17 11.92
CA LEU A 313 29.94 -2.38 13.02
C LEU A 313 30.02 -3.22 14.29
N PHE A 314 31.13 -3.09 14.99
CA PHE A 314 31.32 -3.70 16.30
C PHE A 314 31.42 -2.60 17.35
N THR A 315 31.31 -2.93 18.61
CA THR A 315 31.42 -1.99 19.72
C THR A 315 32.19 -2.61 20.88
N VAL A 316 32.79 -1.76 21.70
CA VAL A 316 33.33 -2.18 23.00
C VAL A 316 32.18 -2.19 23.98
N VAL A 317 32.06 -3.28 24.74
CA VAL A 317 31.03 -3.43 25.78
C VAL A 317 31.67 -3.47 27.15
N VAL A 318 31.00 -2.90 28.14
CA VAL A 318 31.43 -2.94 29.54
C VAL A 318 30.31 -3.38 30.46
N HIS A 319 30.68 -3.90 31.63
CA HIS A 319 29.73 -4.12 32.71
C HIS A 319 29.17 -2.76 33.21
N PRO A 320 27.86 -2.63 33.50
CA PRO A 320 27.25 -1.36 33.93
C PRO A 320 27.91 -0.72 35.16
N GLU A 321 28.38 -1.54 36.11
CA GLU A 321 29.06 -1.03 37.33
C GLU A 321 30.39 -0.30 37.05
N THR A 322 30.95 -0.42 35.84
CA THR A 322 32.14 0.37 35.46
C THR A 322 31.85 1.87 35.47
N GLY A 323 30.60 2.28 35.24
CA GLY A 323 30.17 3.69 35.19
C GLY A 323 30.68 4.44 33.96
N VAL A 324 31.23 3.75 32.97
CA VAL A 324 31.80 4.34 31.74
C VAL A 324 30.83 4.16 30.58
N ILE A 325 30.65 5.20 29.77
CA ILE A 325 29.77 5.21 28.58
C ILE A 325 30.51 5.62 27.29
N ASP A 326 31.70 6.21 27.40
CA ASP A 326 32.54 6.65 26.29
C ASP A 326 34.01 6.40 26.61
N LEU A 327 34.79 5.98 25.61
CA LEU A 327 36.25 5.88 25.71
C LEU A 327 36.91 6.35 24.42
N THR A 328 38.13 6.88 24.52
CA THR A 328 38.97 7.09 23.34
C THR A 328 39.59 5.77 22.85
N VAL A 329 40.03 5.74 21.59
CA VAL A 329 40.77 4.58 21.04
C VAL A 329 42.03 4.27 21.88
N GLU A 330 42.73 5.30 22.36
CA GLU A 330 43.91 5.14 23.21
C GLU A 330 43.56 4.50 24.57
N GLN A 331 42.47 4.93 25.20
CA GLN A 331 42.02 4.32 26.46
C GLN A 331 41.60 2.86 26.27
N ILE A 332 40.87 2.55 25.19
CA ILE A 332 40.51 1.16 24.85
C ILE A 332 41.78 0.33 24.69
N ARG A 333 42.76 0.83 23.93
CA ARG A 333 44.03 0.16 23.73
C ARG A 333 44.76 -0.10 25.05
N ASP A 334 44.84 0.90 25.91
CA ASP A 334 45.54 0.79 27.19
C ASP A 334 44.84 -0.15 28.18
N LEU A 335 43.50 -0.23 28.16
CA LEU A 335 42.73 -1.23 28.92
C LEU A 335 43.05 -2.65 28.44
N PHE A 336 42.97 -2.90 27.13
CA PHE A 336 43.19 -4.23 26.58
C PHE A 336 44.66 -4.68 26.62
N LEU A 337 45.61 -3.74 26.57
CA LEU A 337 47.04 -4.03 26.77
C LEU A 337 47.43 -4.15 28.25
N GLY A 338 46.50 -3.91 29.19
CA GLY A 338 46.74 -4.01 30.63
C GLY A 338 47.57 -2.87 31.22
N ARG A 339 47.70 -1.75 30.50
CA ARG A 339 48.35 -0.52 31.01
C ARG A 339 47.43 0.24 31.95
N ILE A 340 46.13 0.21 31.67
CA ILE A 340 45.09 0.66 32.59
C ILE A 340 44.48 -0.58 33.25
N THR A 341 44.63 -0.66 34.56
CA THR A 341 44.20 -1.82 35.35
C THR A 341 43.03 -1.53 36.29
N ASN A 342 42.58 -0.28 36.38
CA ASN A 342 41.43 0.12 37.19
C ASN A 342 40.61 1.21 36.48
N TRP A 343 39.29 1.09 36.51
CA TRP A 343 38.34 1.97 35.83
C TRP A 343 38.38 3.43 36.27
N ARG A 344 38.81 3.71 37.50
CA ARG A 344 38.98 5.09 37.99
C ARG A 344 39.98 5.91 37.16
N ALA A 345 40.92 5.25 36.48
CA ALA A 345 41.89 5.91 35.62
C ALA A 345 41.25 6.55 34.37
N VAL A 346 40.05 6.11 34.00
CA VAL A 346 39.28 6.63 32.85
C VAL A 346 37.95 7.27 33.32
N GLY A 347 37.85 7.63 34.60
CA GLY A 347 36.66 8.30 35.16
C GLY A 347 35.52 7.37 35.55
N GLY A 348 35.74 6.06 35.56
CA GLY A 348 34.77 5.06 36.03
C GLY A 348 34.83 4.80 37.54
N ALA A 349 34.15 3.74 37.97
CA ALA A 349 34.15 3.26 39.35
C ALA A 349 35.53 2.73 39.81
N ASP A 350 35.74 2.61 41.12
CA ASP A 350 36.93 1.94 41.66
C ASP A 350 36.79 0.42 41.55
N LEU A 351 36.96 -0.08 40.32
CA LEU A 351 36.85 -1.49 39.97
C LEU A 351 38.09 -1.94 39.19
N PRO A 352 38.59 -3.17 39.42
CA PRO A 352 39.64 -3.76 38.59
C PRO A 352 39.14 -3.95 37.16
N VAL A 353 40.01 -3.71 36.18
CA VAL A 353 39.72 -3.96 34.77
C VAL A 353 39.85 -5.46 34.49
N ARG A 354 38.76 -6.07 34.02
CA ARG A 354 38.69 -7.50 33.72
C ARG A 354 38.39 -7.70 32.22
N VAL A 355 39.40 -8.03 31.44
CA VAL A 355 39.25 -8.16 29.99
C VAL A 355 38.69 -9.52 29.63
N VAL A 356 37.54 -9.55 28.95
CA VAL A 356 36.96 -10.74 28.33
C VAL A 356 37.27 -10.69 26.83
N ASN A 357 38.05 -11.65 26.35
CA ASN A 357 38.46 -11.70 24.95
C ASN A 357 37.85 -12.87 24.21
N ARG A 358 37.88 -12.80 22.88
CA ARG A 358 37.69 -13.96 22.02
C ARG A 358 39.01 -14.70 21.79
N TYR A 359 38.92 -16.00 21.50
CA TYR A 359 40.07 -16.79 21.05
C TYR A 359 40.67 -16.24 19.73
N ALA A 360 41.91 -16.60 19.41
CA ALA A 360 42.67 -15.98 18.31
C ALA A 360 42.04 -16.13 16.92
N GLY A 361 41.30 -17.21 16.66
CA GLY A 361 40.62 -17.46 15.37
C GLY A 361 39.27 -16.79 15.19
N SER A 362 38.86 -15.91 16.12
CA SER A 362 37.66 -15.09 15.97
C SER A 362 37.93 -13.94 15.01
N GLY A 363 37.09 -13.76 13.99
CA GLY A 363 37.22 -12.59 13.13
C GLY A 363 36.84 -11.28 13.83
N THR A 364 35.95 -11.31 14.83
CA THR A 364 35.66 -10.15 15.68
C THR A 364 36.95 -9.67 16.36
N ARG A 365 37.75 -10.60 16.88
CA ARG A 365 39.06 -10.29 17.46
C ARG A 365 40.03 -9.74 16.42
N TRP A 366 40.08 -10.34 15.23
CA TRP A 366 40.92 -9.83 14.13
C TRP A 366 40.58 -8.36 13.80
N ASN A 367 39.29 -8.02 13.69
CA ASN A 367 38.85 -6.63 13.48
C ASN A 367 39.25 -5.76 14.67
N PHE A 368 39.01 -6.20 15.91
CA PHE A 368 39.39 -5.43 17.09
C PHE A 368 40.90 -5.12 17.15
N GLU A 369 41.74 -6.13 16.94
CA GLU A 369 43.20 -6.00 16.93
C GLU A 369 43.67 -5.06 15.82
N THR A 370 43.18 -5.29 14.59
CA THR A 370 43.59 -4.54 13.39
C THR A 370 43.15 -3.07 13.46
N ARG A 371 41.99 -2.78 14.05
CA ARG A 371 41.40 -1.43 14.05
C ARG A 371 41.82 -0.58 15.24
N LEU A 372 41.90 -1.18 16.43
CA LEU A 372 42.06 -0.41 17.68
C LEU A 372 43.41 -0.64 18.36
N LEU A 373 43.98 -1.84 18.25
CA LEU A 373 45.21 -2.16 18.99
C LEU A 373 46.49 -1.90 18.22
N GLU A 374 46.45 -1.89 16.87
CA GLU A 374 47.61 -1.78 15.97
C GLU A 374 48.69 -2.87 16.16
N THR A 375 48.47 -3.74 17.15
CA THR A 375 49.35 -4.79 17.65
C THR A 375 48.47 -5.96 18.08
N GLY A 376 49.03 -7.15 18.15
CA GLY A 376 48.31 -8.32 18.68
C GLY A 376 47.97 -8.14 20.16
N GLN A 377 46.96 -8.88 20.63
CA GLN A 377 46.67 -8.92 22.06
C GLN A 377 47.74 -9.65 22.87
N PRO A 378 47.83 -9.37 24.20
CA PRO A 378 48.64 -10.16 25.11
C PRO A 378 48.34 -11.67 25.00
N PRO A 379 49.31 -12.54 25.35
CA PRO A 379 49.18 -13.99 25.24
C PRO A 379 47.91 -14.55 25.90
N GLU A 380 47.60 -15.82 25.58
CA GLU A 380 46.47 -16.52 26.18
C GLU A 380 46.48 -16.41 27.71
N PRO A 381 45.33 -16.09 28.32
CA PRO A 381 45.24 -16.00 29.76
C PRO A 381 45.45 -17.37 30.42
N GLY A 382 46.21 -17.38 31.52
CA GLY A 382 46.35 -18.57 32.37
C GLY A 382 45.15 -18.87 33.27
N ILE A 383 44.06 -18.08 33.18
CA ILE A 383 42.86 -18.22 34.00
C ILE A 383 41.58 -18.19 33.15
N THR A 384 40.57 -18.92 33.62
CA THR A 384 39.20 -18.95 33.06
C THR A 384 38.39 -17.72 33.47
N CYS A 385 37.29 -17.42 32.78
CA CYS A 385 36.40 -16.31 33.15
C CYS A 385 35.76 -16.51 34.54
N ASN A 386 35.45 -17.75 34.91
CA ASN A 386 34.98 -18.07 36.27
C ASN A 386 36.04 -17.77 37.35
N GLN A 387 37.31 -18.09 37.09
CA GLN A 387 38.41 -17.72 37.99
C GLN A 387 38.60 -16.20 38.06
N LEU A 388 38.48 -15.50 36.93
CA LEU A 388 38.55 -14.04 36.85
C LEU A 388 37.40 -13.38 37.66
N ALA A 389 36.18 -13.92 37.55
CA ALA A 389 35.00 -13.43 38.26
C ALA A 389 35.14 -13.53 39.79
N ARG A 390 35.78 -14.61 40.28
CA ARG A 390 36.01 -14.85 41.71
C ARG A 390 37.22 -14.09 42.25
N GLY A 391 38.13 -13.65 41.39
CA GLY A 391 39.33 -12.89 41.77
C GLY A 391 39.00 -11.43 42.07
N GLY A 392 39.82 -10.77 42.90
CA GLY A 392 39.70 -9.32 43.19
C GLY A 392 40.58 -8.43 42.32
N GLU A 393 41.44 -9.03 41.49
CA GLU A 393 42.50 -8.33 40.76
C GLU A 393 42.14 -8.10 39.28
N PRO A 394 42.80 -7.13 38.62
CA PRO A 394 42.76 -6.97 37.18
C PRO A 394 43.26 -8.24 36.48
N GLY A 395 42.68 -8.57 35.34
CA GLY A 395 43.03 -9.80 34.65
C GLY A 395 42.34 -9.96 33.31
N ARG A 396 42.56 -11.11 32.68
CA ARG A 396 41.97 -11.45 31.40
C ARG A 396 41.53 -12.90 31.35
N CYS A 397 40.47 -13.16 30.59
CA CYS A 397 40.02 -14.49 30.23
C CYS A 397 39.64 -14.52 28.73
N GLN A 398 39.31 -15.71 28.22
CA GLN A 398 38.89 -15.90 26.84
C GLN A 398 37.60 -16.72 26.75
N THR A 399 36.81 -16.42 25.73
CA THR A 399 35.59 -17.13 25.36
C THR A 399 35.63 -17.54 23.90
N LEU A 400 34.81 -18.54 23.55
CA LEU A 400 34.75 -19.06 22.19
C LEU A 400 33.80 -18.24 21.32
N THR A 401 32.61 -17.92 21.81
CA THR A 401 31.53 -17.31 21.02
C THR A 401 31.26 -15.85 21.41
N THR A 402 30.58 -15.11 20.52
CA THR A 402 30.09 -13.74 20.80
C THR A 402 29.16 -13.75 22.01
N GLY A 403 28.21 -14.69 22.06
CA GLY A 403 27.26 -14.82 23.16
C GLY A 403 27.95 -15.09 24.50
N ASP A 404 28.96 -15.96 24.53
CA ASP A 404 29.73 -16.22 25.75
C ASP A 404 30.47 -14.96 26.22
N LEU A 405 31.09 -14.21 25.32
CA LEU A 405 31.77 -12.95 25.68
C LEU A 405 30.78 -11.97 26.32
N LEU A 406 29.62 -11.78 25.69
CA LEU A 406 28.59 -10.86 26.17
C LEU A 406 28.04 -11.31 27.53
N GLY A 407 27.81 -12.62 27.72
CA GLY A 407 27.39 -13.19 28.99
C GLY A 407 28.42 -12.99 30.11
N GLU A 408 29.71 -13.19 29.83
CA GLU A 408 30.78 -12.98 30.80
C GLU A 408 30.94 -11.48 31.13
N VAL A 409 30.83 -10.57 30.15
CA VAL A 409 30.83 -9.13 30.42
C VAL A 409 29.66 -8.71 31.28
N ALA A 410 28.47 -9.30 31.06
CA ALA A 410 27.29 -9.03 31.88
C ALA A 410 27.38 -9.60 33.31
N GLY A 411 28.11 -10.70 33.50
CA GLY A 411 28.22 -11.40 34.78
C GLY A 411 29.41 -10.98 35.66
N ILE A 412 30.40 -10.29 35.10
CA ILE A 412 31.64 -9.95 35.78
C ILE A 412 31.74 -8.43 36.00
N PRO A 413 31.60 -7.95 37.25
CA PRO A 413 31.87 -6.55 37.59
C PRO A 413 33.23 -6.07 37.08
N GLY A 414 33.30 -4.88 36.50
CA GLY A 414 34.56 -4.36 35.96
C GLY A 414 34.98 -4.99 34.62
N ALA A 415 34.14 -5.83 34.00
CA ALA A 415 34.49 -6.46 32.73
C ALA A 415 34.40 -5.52 31.53
N VAL A 416 35.28 -5.75 30.56
CA VAL A 416 35.27 -5.14 29.22
C VAL A 416 35.48 -6.20 28.16
N GLY A 417 34.74 -6.09 27.06
CA GLY A 417 34.88 -6.94 25.88
C GLY A 417 34.48 -6.19 24.62
N TYR A 418 34.25 -6.91 23.54
CA TYR A 418 33.78 -6.35 22.26
C TYR A 418 32.89 -7.36 21.55
N SER A 419 31.93 -6.85 20.79
CA SER A 419 31.01 -7.66 19.99
C SER A 419 30.42 -6.83 18.86
N GLU A 420 29.61 -7.47 18.04
CA GLU A 420 28.79 -6.83 17.02
C GLU A 420 27.81 -5.85 17.69
N ALA A 421 27.59 -4.70 17.07
CA ALA A 421 26.82 -3.62 17.69
C ALA A 421 25.36 -4.02 17.95
N ALA A 422 24.77 -4.84 17.07
CA ALA A 422 23.42 -5.36 17.23
C ALA A 422 23.31 -6.31 18.43
N ASP A 423 24.22 -7.28 18.54
CA ASP A 423 24.24 -8.25 19.64
C ASP A 423 24.48 -7.55 21.00
N ALA A 424 25.38 -6.56 21.02
CA ALA A 424 25.61 -5.73 22.19
C ALA A 424 24.33 -4.98 22.63
N ALA A 425 23.62 -4.39 21.67
CA ALA A 425 22.38 -3.65 21.94
C ALA A 425 21.22 -4.55 22.37
N ALA A 426 21.20 -5.81 21.92
CA ALA A 426 20.19 -6.79 22.30
C ALA A 426 20.47 -7.48 23.65
N THR A 427 21.68 -7.37 24.17
CA THR A 427 22.10 -8.07 25.40
C THR A 427 21.81 -7.24 26.64
N ALA A 428 21.05 -7.81 27.57
CA ALA A 428 20.83 -7.20 28.88
C ALA A 428 22.09 -7.32 29.77
N GLY A 429 22.34 -6.31 30.59
CA GLY A 429 23.45 -6.34 31.56
C GLY A 429 24.81 -5.96 30.98
N VAL A 430 24.88 -5.47 29.73
CA VAL A 430 26.07 -4.84 29.15
C VAL A 430 25.77 -3.40 28.74
N VAL A 431 26.81 -2.58 28.66
CA VAL A 431 26.74 -1.21 28.15
C VAL A 431 27.63 -1.10 26.91
N PRO A 432 27.04 -0.95 25.71
CA PRO A 432 27.79 -0.60 24.50
C PRO A 432 28.38 0.80 24.64
N LEU A 433 29.68 0.96 24.41
CA LEU A 433 30.37 2.24 24.52
C LEU A 433 30.31 3.03 23.23
N THR A 434 30.26 4.36 23.36
CA THR A 434 30.72 5.25 22.29
C THR A 434 32.25 5.28 22.27
N ILE A 435 32.83 5.53 21.09
CA ILE A 435 34.28 5.67 20.92
C ILE A 435 34.58 7.09 20.47
N GLY A 436 35.19 7.89 21.35
CA GLY A 436 35.46 9.31 21.11
C GLY A 436 34.19 10.11 20.80
N GLY A 437 33.10 9.83 21.51
CA GLY A 437 31.80 10.47 21.35
C GLY A 437 30.96 9.96 20.17
N ARG A 438 31.40 8.92 19.45
CA ARG A 438 30.66 8.34 18.32
C ARG A 438 30.07 6.99 18.67
N ALA A 439 28.81 6.76 18.32
CA ALA A 439 28.13 5.48 18.49
C ALA A 439 28.25 4.59 17.24
N ALA A 440 28.26 3.28 17.42
CA ALA A 440 28.24 2.31 16.33
C ALA A 440 26.86 2.29 15.64
N THR A 441 26.67 3.11 14.60
CA THR A 441 25.40 3.25 13.87
C THR A 441 25.60 3.19 12.36
N ARG A 442 24.56 2.81 11.60
CA ARG A 442 24.61 2.80 10.12
C ARG A 442 25.04 4.13 9.52
N GLU A 443 24.65 5.24 10.14
CA GLU A 443 25.09 6.59 9.71
C GLU A 443 26.61 6.72 9.80
N THR A 444 27.18 6.42 10.98
CA THR A 444 28.64 6.47 11.18
C THR A 444 29.43 5.43 10.36
N ALA A 445 28.79 4.32 9.98
CA ALA A 445 29.36 3.35 9.04
C ALA A 445 29.50 3.92 7.62
N GLY A 446 28.47 4.64 7.16
CA GLY A 446 28.44 5.30 5.85
C GLY A 446 29.40 6.48 5.76
N GLU A 447 29.49 7.28 6.82
CA GLU A 447 30.45 8.39 6.95
C GLU A 447 31.89 7.94 7.17
N GLN A 448 32.09 6.68 7.58
CA GLN A 448 33.39 6.13 7.99
C GLN A 448 34.01 6.87 9.17
N SER A 449 33.17 7.39 10.06
CA SER A 449 33.58 8.19 11.21
C SER A 449 33.79 7.35 12.47
N TYR A 450 33.30 6.10 12.49
CA TYR A 450 33.43 5.16 13.60
C TYR A 450 34.62 4.19 13.40
N PRO A 451 35.51 4.00 14.41
CA PRO A 451 36.81 3.35 14.19
C PRO A 451 36.75 1.82 14.18
N LEU A 452 35.73 1.19 14.78
CA LEU A 452 35.65 -0.26 14.92
C LEU A 452 34.59 -0.86 13.98
N TRP A 453 35.07 -1.44 12.89
CA TRP A 453 34.25 -1.99 11.81
C TRP A 453 34.99 -3.13 11.09
N GLY A 454 34.24 -3.92 10.33
CA GLY A 454 34.75 -5.05 9.55
C GLY A 454 33.85 -5.39 8.37
N VAL A 455 34.28 -6.37 7.57
CA VAL A 455 33.52 -6.86 6.42
C VAL A 455 33.16 -8.32 6.70
N GLU A 456 31.90 -8.65 6.50
CA GLU A 456 31.38 -10.00 6.52
C GLU A 456 31.55 -10.63 5.14
N TYR A 457 31.94 -11.89 5.12
CA TYR A 457 32.25 -12.64 3.92
C TYR A 457 31.53 -13.98 3.91
N ALA A 458 31.16 -14.41 2.70
CA ALA A 458 30.88 -15.78 2.38
C ALA A 458 32.12 -16.43 1.76
N TYR A 459 32.52 -17.57 2.31
CA TYR A 459 33.66 -18.38 1.89
C TYR A 459 33.21 -19.73 1.34
N SER A 460 33.68 -20.06 0.14
CA SER A 460 33.50 -21.37 -0.46
C SER A 460 34.83 -21.91 -0.96
N TYR A 461 34.96 -23.23 -1.03
CA TYR A 461 36.06 -23.86 -1.74
C TYR A 461 35.80 -23.75 -3.24
N GLY A 462 36.60 -22.95 -3.96
CA GLY A 462 36.36 -22.65 -5.37
C GLY A 462 35.02 -21.94 -5.63
N ASP A 463 34.63 -21.88 -6.90
CA ASP A 463 33.33 -21.35 -7.31
C ASP A 463 32.21 -22.38 -7.13
N PHE A 464 31.04 -21.90 -6.75
CA PHE A 464 29.85 -22.74 -6.67
C PHE A 464 29.42 -23.23 -8.06
N ALA A 465 28.96 -24.47 -8.15
CA ALA A 465 28.29 -24.96 -9.33
C ALA A 465 27.04 -24.11 -9.62
N PRO A 466 26.77 -23.72 -10.90
CA PRO A 466 25.57 -23.00 -11.26
C PRO A 466 24.30 -23.73 -10.80
N GLY A 467 23.41 -23.02 -10.11
CA GLY A 467 22.16 -23.60 -9.60
C GLY A 467 22.32 -24.43 -8.32
N SER A 468 23.51 -24.55 -7.74
CA SER A 468 23.68 -25.16 -6.41
C SER A 468 22.97 -24.36 -5.33
N ILE A 469 22.66 -25.03 -4.21
CA ILE A 469 22.07 -24.41 -3.02
C ILE A 469 22.97 -23.31 -2.45
N GLY A 470 24.29 -23.54 -2.33
CA GLY A 470 25.24 -22.53 -1.86
C GLY A 470 25.32 -21.30 -2.77
N ALA A 471 25.31 -21.48 -4.10
CA ALA A 471 25.26 -20.34 -5.04
C ALA A 471 23.98 -19.52 -4.85
N SER A 472 22.85 -20.22 -4.71
CA SER A 472 21.54 -19.58 -4.61
C SER A 472 21.35 -18.87 -3.27
N PHE A 473 21.82 -19.45 -2.17
CA PHE A 473 21.79 -18.83 -0.85
C PHE A 473 22.73 -17.62 -0.75
N VAL A 474 23.96 -17.71 -1.27
CA VAL A 474 24.87 -16.55 -1.29
C VAL A 474 24.30 -15.43 -2.17
N ARG A 475 23.68 -15.75 -3.31
CA ARG A 475 22.99 -14.73 -4.12
C ARG A 475 21.85 -14.08 -3.33
N PHE A 476 21.05 -14.87 -2.61
CA PHE A 476 19.95 -14.37 -1.80
C PHE A 476 20.43 -13.38 -0.73
N LEU A 477 21.56 -13.67 -0.06
CA LEU A 477 22.22 -12.74 0.87
C LEU A 477 22.69 -11.44 0.19
N LEU A 478 23.06 -11.50 -1.09
CA LEU A 478 23.65 -10.37 -1.82
C LEU A 478 22.66 -9.46 -2.55
N ARG A 479 21.44 -9.91 -2.87
CA ARG A 479 20.51 -9.16 -3.77
C ARG A 479 19.03 -9.20 -3.41
N ASP A 480 18.59 -10.19 -2.64
CA ASP A 480 17.17 -10.44 -2.41
C ASP A 480 16.79 -10.12 -0.94
N GLY A 481 15.79 -10.83 -0.39
CA GLY A 481 15.33 -10.63 0.99
C GLY A 481 16.42 -10.79 2.06
N GLY A 482 17.57 -11.41 1.73
CA GLY A 482 18.73 -11.46 2.62
C GLY A 482 19.30 -10.08 2.95
N GLN A 483 19.26 -9.12 2.02
CA GLN A 483 19.74 -7.76 2.29
C GLN A 483 18.83 -7.02 3.28
N ASP A 484 17.51 -7.29 3.26
CA ASP A 484 16.58 -6.73 4.24
C ASP A 484 16.91 -7.19 5.65
N VAL A 485 17.28 -8.46 5.81
CA VAL A 485 17.72 -9.01 7.10
C VAL A 485 19.04 -8.37 7.53
N ILE A 486 20.05 -8.31 6.65
CA ILE A 486 21.33 -7.65 6.93
C ILE A 486 21.12 -6.21 7.43
N ARG A 487 20.26 -5.44 6.75
CA ARG A 487 19.93 -4.05 7.15
C ARG A 487 19.27 -3.97 8.52
N ARG A 488 18.38 -4.92 8.84
CA ARG A 488 17.64 -4.97 10.12
C ARG A 488 18.59 -5.08 11.31
N TYR A 489 19.66 -5.86 11.18
CA TYR A 489 20.71 -5.99 12.19
C TYR A 489 21.73 -4.84 12.17
N GLY A 490 21.46 -3.74 11.46
CA GLY A 490 22.33 -2.56 11.48
C GLY A 490 23.57 -2.67 10.60
N ASN A 491 23.72 -3.74 9.82
CA ASN A 491 24.81 -3.92 8.88
C ASN A 491 24.48 -3.26 7.53
N LEU A 492 25.51 -2.88 6.78
CA LEU A 492 25.36 -2.20 5.49
C LEU A 492 25.71 -3.17 4.35
N PRO A 493 24.74 -3.65 3.54
CA PRO A 493 25.02 -4.57 2.45
C PRO A 493 26.07 -3.99 1.48
N CYS A 494 27.06 -4.80 1.09
CA CYS A 494 28.15 -4.33 0.22
C CYS A 494 27.64 -3.81 -1.13
N ALA A 495 26.56 -4.40 -1.66
CA ALA A 495 25.96 -4.00 -2.93
C ALA A 495 25.25 -2.63 -2.87
N GLU A 496 24.96 -2.12 -1.66
CA GLU A 496 24.31 -0.82 -1.45
C GLU A 496 25.34 0.30 -1.17
N LEU A 497 26.63 -0.02 -1.07
CA LEU A 497 27.68 0.98 -0.95
C LEU A 497 27.75 1.83 -2.23
N ALA A 498 27.89 3.15 -2.07
CA ALA A 498 28.06 4.08 -3.20
C ALA A 498 29.23 3.70 -4.13
N ASP A 499 30.24 3.05 -3.56
CA ASP A 499 31.31 2.37 -4.29
C ASP A 499 31.51 0.96 -3.70
N PRO A 500 31.03 -0.08 -4.39
CA PRO A 500 31.14 -1.48 -3.93
C PRO A 500 32.58 -1.95 -3.71
N SER A 501 33.58 -1.33 -4.35
CA SER A 501 34.99 -1.68 -4.15
C SER A 501 35.48 -1.36 -2.73
N ARG A 502 34.73 -0.52 -1.99
CA ARG A 502 35.01 -0.15 -0.61
C ARG A 502 34.57 -1.20 0.40
N CYS A 503 33.90 -2.28 -0.02
CA CYS A 503 33.64 -3.44 0.84
C CYS A 503 34.87 -4.35 0.92
N HIS A 504 35.96 -3.80 1.45
CA HIS A 504 37.26 -4.45 1.57
C HIS A 504 37.88 -4.12 2.95
N PRO A 505 38.69 -5.01 3.56
CA PRO A 505 39.15 -4.80 4.93
C PRO A 505 40.15 -3.63 5.06
N TYR A 506 40.77 -3.17 3.97
CA TYR A 506 41.79 -2.12 3.99
C TYR A 506 41.31 -0.77 3.41
N ARG A 507 40.01 -0.50 3.48
CA ARG A 507 39.41 0.73 2.92
C ARG A 507 39.82 2.00 3.66
#